data_AF-A0A975FP30-F1
#
_entry.id   AF-A0A975FP30-F1
#
_cell.length_a   1.000
_cell.length_b   1.000
_cell.length_c   1.000
_cell.angle_alpha   90.00
_cell.angle_beta   90.00
_cell.angle_gamma   90.00
#
_symmetry.space_group_name_H-M   'P 1'
#
loop_
_entity.id
_entity.type
_entity.pdbx_description
1 polymer ?
#
loop_
_entity_poly.entity_id
_entity_poly.type
_entity_poly.pdbx_seq_one_letter_code
_entity_poly.pdbx_strand_id
1 'polypeptide(L)'
;MSGAAAEWAERAGPLDVRDRPQLLDRRVVQAVPAYEAAVDRILAGLGVRVRAARAERLAALAAEDPAAALVVDRPLWRMVAAIVGTLAAAGAFALYFSRADFTAGAILPLAVGFLAVALLATGGGVLPLRRSNPPASGSLFLAWAAALLGGATAAGATASGGGAAGAGLVALWALAGALCLLALGAQLAHSTEPSAARRARADRVAAYRADLRAEADAAIADAAAAVASAHDALGEQERQWLAGEQAEAHAVLERRGLLPAGAAVPTPGLVLADRTAAALAASIGVRDAARLLADPTA
;
A
#
# COMPACT_ATOMS: atom_id res chain seq x y z
N MET A 1 36.53 -8.29 20.44
CA MET A 1 35.11 -8.64 20.67
C MET A 1 34.41 -8.23 19.40
N SER A 2 33.83 -9.15 18.62
CA SER A 2 33.19 -8.73 17.36
C SER A 2 31.91 -7.99 17.69
N GLY A 3 31.76 -6.83 17.08
CA GLY A 3 30.56 -6.02 17.19
C GLY A 3 29.30 -6.69 16.66
N ALA A 4 28.13 -6.24 17.11
CA ALA A 4 26.84 -6.74 16.62
C ALA A 4 26.65 -6.46 15.11
N ALA A 5 27.29 -5.40 14.58
CA ALA A 5 27.32 -5.11 13.15
C ALA A 5 28.19 -6.11 12.38
N ALA A 6 29.35 -6.48 12.94
CA ALA A 6 30.23 -7.49 12.35
C ALA A 6 29.58 -8.89 12.32
N GLU A 7 28.88 -9.29 13.38
CA GLU A 7 28.12 -10.55 13.41
C GLU A 7 26.99 -10.62 12.37
N TRP A 8 26.36 -9.48 12.07
CA TRP A 8 25.42 -9.39 10.96
C TRP A 8 26.15 -9.53 9.63
N ALA A 9 27.27 -8.81 9.45
CA ALA A 9 28.06 -8.83 8.23
C ALA A 9 28.62 -10.23 7.91
N GLU A 10 28.95 -11.06 8.91
CA GLU A 10 29.38 -12.46 8.73
C GLU A 10 28.24 -13.36 8.22
N ARG A 11 26.99 -13.06 8.59
CA ARG A 11 25.81 -13.87 8.23
C ARG A 11 25.05 -13.36 7.00
N ALA A 12 25.22 -12.09 6.63
CA ALA A 12 24.48 -11.46 5.55
C ALA A 12 24.75 -12.17 4.21
N GLY A 13 23.70 -12.36 3.40
CA GLY A 13 23.85 -12.77 2.00
C GLY A 13 23.98 -11.55 1.06
N PRO A 14 24.30 -11.76 -0.23
CA PRO A 14 24.36 -10.68 -1.22
C PRO A 14 23.06 -9.88 -1.33
N LEU A 15 21.91 -10.55 -1.19
CA LEU A 15 20.60 -9.89 -1.20
C LEU A 15 20.36 -9.03 0.04
N ASP A 16 20.87 -9.43 1.21
CA ASP A 16 20.72 -8.63 2.42
C ASP A 16 21.51 -7.32 2.33
N VAL A 17 22.72 -7.37 1.77
CA VAL A 17 23.56 -6.18 1.56
C VAL A 17 22.92 -5.22 0.55
N ARG A 18 22.33 -5.76 -0.53
CA ARG A 18 21.68 -4.97 -1.57
C ARG A 18 20.34 -4.37 -1.13
N ASP A 19 19.47 -5.21 -0.56
CA ASP A 19 18.06 -4.87 -0.34
C ASP A 19 17.78 -4.38 1.09
N ARG A 20 18.66 -4.71 2.03
CA ARG A 20 18.48 -4.42 3.46
C ARG A 20 19.70 -3.77 4.15
N PRO A 21 20.42 -2.82 3.51
CA PRO A 21 21.59 -2.19 4.11
C PRO A 21 21.26 -1.42 5.40
N GLN A 22 20.00 -0.99 5.58
CA GLN A 22 19.53 -0.37 6.82
C GLN A 22 19.61 -1.28 8.05
N LEU A 23 19.67 -2.61 7.87
CA LEU A 23 19.83 -3.53 9.00
C LEU A 23 21.24 -3.45 9.59
N LEU A 24 22.26 -3.32 8.74
CA LEU A 24 23.63 -3.09 9.18
C LEU A 24 23.71 -1.76 9.94
N ASP A 25 23.18 -0.71 9.33
CA ASP A 25 23.19 0.63 9.91
C ASP A 25 22.47 0.68 11.27
N ARG A 26 21.36 -0.07 11.41
CA ARG A 26 20.68 -0.24 12.70
C ARG A 26 21.56 -0.89 13.76
N ARG A 27 22.34 -1.91 13.41
CA ARG A 27 23.24 -2.58 14.35
C ARG A 27 24.37 -1.66 14.79
N VAL A 28 24.90 -0.84 13.88
CA VAL A 28 25.92 0.16 14.21
C VAL A 28 25.36 1.19 15.18
N VAL A 29 24.21 1.79 14.89
CA VAL A 29 23.58 2.82 15.73
C VAL A 29 23.23 2.27 17.13
N GLN A 30 22.87 0.99 17.24
CA GLN A 30 22.59 0.31 18.52
C GLN A 30 23.78 0.23 19.48
N ALA A 31 25.02 0.41 18.99
CA ALA A 31 26.19 0.44 19.85
C ALA A 31 26.18 1.66 20.81
N VAL A 32 25.46 2.72 20.47
CA VAL A 32 25.30 3.92 21.30
C VAL A 32 23.81 4.20 21.54
N PRO A 33 23.21 3.71 22.65
CA PRO A 33 21.76 3.78 22.87
C PRO A 33 21.16 5.19 22.85
N ALA A 34 21.91 6.20 23.32
CA ALA A 34 21.46 7.59 23.27
C ALA A 34 21.34 8.10 21.82
N TYR A 35 22.27 7.69 20.95
CA TYR A 35 22.23 8.01 19.53
C TYR A 35 21.09 7.27 18.82
N GLU A 36 20.88 5.99 19.13
CA GLU A 36 19.72 5.22 18.64
C GLU A 36 18.40 5.92 18.97
N ALA A 37 18.22 6.34 20.21
CA ALA A 37 17.02 7.07 20.64
C ALA A 37 16.87 8.45 19.95
N ALA A 38 17.96 9.09 19.55
CA ALA A 38 17.92 10.33 18.78
C ALA A 38 17.48 10.06 17.33
N VAL A 39 18.11 9.08 16.66
CA VAL A 39 17.77 8.66 15.30
C VAL A 39 16.30 8.22 15.23
N ASP A 40 15.84 7.41 16.17
CA ASP A 40 14.44 6.94 16.21
C ASP A 40 13.44 8.08 16.35
N ARG A 41 13.74 9.10 17.16
CA ARG A 41 12.89 10.29 17.27
C ARG A 41 12.84 11.08 15.96
N ILE A 42 13.97 11.21 15.26
CA ILE A 42 14.04 11.89 13.96
C ILE A 42 13.19 11.13 12.93
N LEU A 43 13.33 9.81 12.85
CA LEU A 43 12.57 8.96 11.94
C LEU A 43 11.06 8.96 12.25
N ALA A 44 10.69 8.91 13.52
CA ALA A 44 9.30 9.02 13.94
C ALA A 44 8.70 10.39 13.57
N GLY A 45 9.46 11.48 13.79
CA GLY A 45 9.08 12.83 13.39
C GLY A 45 8.87 12.98 11.88
N LEU A 46 9.77 12.40 11.07
CA LEU A 46 9.65 12.34 9.61
C LEU A 46 8.33 11.67 9.20
N GLY A 47 8.01 10.52 9.80
CA GLY A 47 6.77 9.80 9.51
C GLY A 47 5.51 10.59 9.87
N VAL A 48 5.53 11.38 10.94
CA VAL A 48 4.42 12.26 11.32
C VAL A 48 4.28 13.42 10.33
N ARG A 49 5.38 14.11 10.01
CA ARG A 49 5.39 15.26 9.08
C ARG A 49 4.90 14.88 7.69
N VAL A 50 5.41 13.79 7.13
CA VAL A 50 5.00 13.32 5.78
C VAL A 50 3.52 12.96 5.73
N ARG A 51 2.99 12.31 6.77
CA ARG A 51 1.55 11.98 6.86
C ARG A 51 0.68 13.23 7.05
N ALA A 52 1.12 14.17 7.89
CA ALA A 52 0.43 15.45 8.08
C ALA A 52 0.36 16.24 6.78
N ALA A 53 1.49 16.38 6.08
CA ALA A 53 1.54 17.03 4.77
C ALA A 53 0.61 16.36 3.75
N ARG A 54 0.59 15.02 3.67
CA ARG A 54 -0.38 14.31 2.81
C ARG A 54 -1.83 14.65 3.17
N ALA A 55 -2.16 14.63 4.45
CA ALA A 55 -3.52 14.90 4.93
C ALA A 55 -3.94 16.34 4.61
N GLU A 56 -3.09 17.33 4.88
CA GLU A 56 -3.33 18.74 4.60
C GLU A 56 -3.52 18.99 3.10
N ARG A 57 -2.60 18.48 2.28
CA ARG A 57 -2.68 18.64 0.81
C ARG A 57 -3.88 17.93 0.23
N LEU A 58 -4.23 16.75 0.75
CA LEU A 58 -5.41 16.03 0.31
C LEU A 58 -6.70 16.78 0.69
N ALA A 59 -6.75 17.37 1.89
CA ALA A 59 -7.87 18.20 2.32
C ALA A 59 -8.01 19.46 1.44
N ALA A 60 -6.90 20.12 1.11
CA ALA A 60 -6.89 21.25 0.19
C ALA A 60 -7.37 20.85 -1.21
N LEU A 61 -6.83 19.75 -1.76
CA LEU A 61 -7.28 19.21 -3.05
C LEU A 61 -8.77 18.83 -3.02
N ALA A 62 -9.26 18.25 -1.93
CA ALA A 62 -10.67 17.89 -1.77
C ALA A 62 -11.59 19.11 -1.69
N ALA A 63 -11.12 20.23 -1.15
CA ALA A 63 -11.85 21.49 -1.13
C ALA A 63 -11.92 22.15 -2.51
N GLU A 64 -10.83 22.08 -3.30
CA GLU A 64 -10.74 22.70 -4.63
C GLU A 64 -11.35 21.85 -5.76
N ASP A 65 -11.07 20.55 -5.76
CA ASP A 65 -11.56 19.57 -6.73
C ASP A 65 -11.78 18.20 -6.05
N PRO A 66 -12.99 17.97 -5.51
CA PRO A 66 -13.35 16.69 -4.90
C PRO A 66 -13.16 15.48 -5.82
N ALA A 67 -13.24 15.67 -7.15
CA ALA A 67 -13.05 14.60 -8.10
C ALA A 67 -11.57 14.23 -8.27
N ALA A 68 -10.67 15.21 -8.30
CA ALA A 68 -9.23 14.97 -8.31
C ALA A 68 -8.76 14.30 -7.01
N ALA A 69 -9.27 14.73 -5.85
CA ALA A 69 -8.93 14.13 -4.55
C ALA A 69 -9.25 12.63 -4.50
N LEU A 70 -10.38 12.22 -5.07
CA LEU A 70 -10.80 10.81 -5.13
C LEU A 70 -9.93 9.94 -6.06
N VAL A 71 -9.29 10.54 -7.07
CA VAL A 71 -8.32 9.83 -7.93
C VAL A 71 -7.05 9.49 -7.15
N VAL A 72 -6.65 10.39 -6.24
CA VAL A 72 -5.47 10.25 -5.38
C VAL A 72 -5.74 9.33 -4.20
N ASP A 73 -6.81 9.60 -3.45
CA ASP A 73 -7.18 8.84 -2.25
C ASP A 73 -8.21 7.77 -2.59
N ARG A 74 -7.72 6.70 -3.24
CA ARG A 74 -8.55 5.52 -3.48
C ARG A 74 -8.81 4.84 -2.15
N PRO A 75 -10.08 4.74 -1.69
CA PRO A 75 -10.34 4.16 -0.39
C PRO A 75 -10.05 2.66 -0.43
N LEU A 76 -9.03 2.21 0.32
CA LEU A 76 -8.66 0.78 0.40
C LEU A 76 -9.85 -0.10 0.80
N TRP A 77 -10.73 0.41 1.65
CA TRP A 77 -11.94 -0.30 2.08
C TRP A 77 -12.86 -0.68 0.90
N ARG A 78 -12.89 0.10 -0.19
CA ARG A 78 -13.65 -0.26 -1.40
C ARG A 78 -13.06 -1.44 -2.13
N MET A 79 -11.72 -1.53 -2.18
CA MET A 79 -11.01 -2.67 -2.75
C MET A 79 -11.24 -3.92 -1.88
N VAL A 80 -11.13 -3.79 -0.56
CA VAL A 80 -11.43 -4.88 0.38
C VAL A 80 -12.87 -5.36 0.21
N ALA A 81 -13.84 -4.44 0.14
CA ALA A 81 -15.25 -4.76 -0.07
C ALA A 81 -15.48 -5.51 -1.39
N ALA A 82 -14.83 -5.10 -2.48
CA ALA A 82 -14.91 -5.82 -3.76
C ALA A 82 -14.31 -7.24 -3.70
N ILE A 83 -13.18 -7.41 -3.01
CA ILE A 83 -12.54 -8.72 -2.82
C ILE A 83 -13.44 -9.63 -1.98
N VAL A 84 -13.91 -9.15 -0.82
CA VAL A 84 -14.82 -9.89 0.07
C VAL A 84 -16.10 -10.27 -0.68
N GLY A 85 -16.66 -9.35 -1.47
CA GLY A 85 -17.86 -9.62 -2.26
C GLY A 85 -17.66 -10.73 -3.30
N THR A 86 -16.51 -10.74 -3.97
CA THR A 86 -16.15 -11.78 -4.94
C THR A 86 -15.94 -13.13 -4.28
N LEU A 87 -15.21 -13.17 -3.16
CA LEU A 87 -14.99 -14.40 -2.39
C LEU A 87 -16.31 -14.98 -1.87
N ALA A 88 -17.22 -14.13 -1.38
CA ALA A 88 -18.52 -14.57 -0.92
C ALA A 88 -19.38 -15.14 -2.07
N ALA A 89 -19.38 -14.51 -3.24
CA ALA A 89 -20.08 -15.04 -4.42
C ALA A 89 -19.49 -16.37 -4.91
N ALA A 90 -18.16 -16.50 -4.92
CA ALA A 90 -17.47 -17.75 -5.23
C ALA A 90 -17.77 -18.86 -4.21
N GLY A 91 -17.84 -18.51 -2.92
CA GLY A 91 -18.25 -19.42 -1.85
C GLY A 91 -19.68 -19.93 -2.03
N ALA A 92 -20.62 -19.04 -2.35
CA ALA A 92 -22.00 -19.43 -2.66
C ALA A 92 -22.09 -20.39 -3.86
N PHE A 93 -21.36 -20.07 -4.93
CA PHE A 93 -21.30 -20.90 -6.14
C PHE A 93 -20.70 -22.27 -5.84
N ALA A 94 -19.55 -22.32 -5.16
CA ALA A 94 -18.88 -23.56 -4.80
C ALA A 94 -19.76 -24.43 -3.89
N LEU A 95 -20.38 -23.85 -2.85
CA LEU A 95 -21.29 -24.57 -1.97
C LEU A 95 -22.50 -25.14 -2.70
N TYR A 96 -23.09 -24.38 -3.62
CA TYR A 96 -24.27 -24.82 -4.36
C TYR A 96 -23.97 -25.90 -5.41
N PHE A 97 -22.83 -25.83 -6.11
CA PHE A 97 -22.49 -26.72 -7.23
C PHE A 97 -21.54 -27.87 -6.86
N SER A 98 -20.71 -27.76 -5.82
CA SER A 98 -19.81 -28.82 -5.35
C SER A 98 -20.53 -29.90 -4.52
N ARG A 99 -21.79 -30.23 -4.84
CA ARG A 99 -22.67 -31.11 -4.04
C ARG A 99 -22.19 -32.58 -3.98
N ALA A 100 -21.05 -32.83 -3.38
CA ALA A 100 -20.58 -34.18 -3.13
C ALA A 100 -21.44 -34.85 -2.04
N ASP A 101 -21.83 -34.16 -0.96
CA ASP A 101 -22.40 -34.84 0.23
C ASP A 101 -23.53 -34.12 1.00
N PHE A 102 -24.02 -32.95 0.58
CA PHE A 102 -25.00 -32.16 1.35
C PHE A 102 -26.40 -32.12 0.73
N THR A 103 -27.45 -32.21 1.54
CA THR A 103 -28.85 -32.08 1.11
C THR A 103 -29.17 -30.61 0.76
N ALA A 104 -29.98 -30.40 -0.29
CA ALA A 104 -30.32 -29.07 -0.79
C ALA A 104 -30.92 -28.13 0.29
N GLY A 105 -31.62 -28.69 1.28
CA GLY A 105 -32.21 -27.92 2.39
C GLY A 105 -31.19 -27.29 3.35
N ALA A 106 -29.99 -27.86 3.49
CA ALA A 106 -28.94 -27.32 4.37
C ALA A 106 -28.05 -26.29 3.65
N ILE A 107 -27.86 -26.44 2.34
CA ILE A 107 -26.96 -25.60 1.53
C ILE A 107 -27.62 -24.27 1.16
N LEU A 108 -28.92 -24.28 0.85
CA LEU A 108 -29.61 -23.10 0.32
C LEU A 108 -29.54 -21.87 1.25
N PRO A 109 -29.78 -22.00 2.57
CA PRO A 109 -29.68 -20.86 3.50
C PRO A 109 -28.27 -20.28 3.58
N LEU A 110 -27.24 -21.14 3.53
CA LEU A 110 -25.84 -20.71 3.54
C LEU A 110 -25.48 -19.97 2.25
N ALA A 111 -25.89 -20.51 1.09
CA ALA A 111 -25.69 -19.86 -0.20
C ALA A 111 -26.39 -18.49 -0.28
N VAL A 112 -27.61 -18.38 0.26
CA VAL A 112 -28.33 -17.10 0.38
C VAL A 112 -27.55 -16.12 1.27
N GLY A 113 -27.03 -16.58 2.42
CA GLY A 113 -26.21 -15.75 3.31
C GLY A 113 -24.96 -15.21 2.63
N PHE A 114 -24.22 -16.08 1.92
CA PHE A 114 -23.04 -15.68 1.15
C PHE A 114 -23.38 -14.68 0.03
N LEU A 115 -24.52 -14.85 -0.65
CA LEU A 115 -24.96 -13.91 -1.69
C LEU A 115 -25.40 -12.56 -1.12
N ALA A 116 -26.03 -12.53 0.05
CA ALA A 116 -26.35 -11.30 0.74
C ALA A 116 -25.08 -10.52 1.14
N VAL A 117 -24.06 -11.22 1.66
CA VAL A 117 -22.74 -10.63 1.94
C VAL A 117 -22.08 -10.12 0.66
N ALA A 118 -22.15 -10.90 -0.42
CA ALA A 118 -21.60 -10.50 -1.72
C ALA A 118 -22.25 -9.22 -2.24
N LEU A 119 -23.57 -9.12 -2.16
CA LEU A 119 -24.35 -7.95 -2.56
C LEU A 119 -23.97 -6.72 -1.71
N LEU A 120 -23.94 -6.83 -0.38
CA LEU A 120 -23.62 -5.71 0.50
C LEU A 120 -22.19 -5.22 0.28
N ALA A 121 -21.24 -6.13 0.14
CA ALA A 121 -19.84 -5.80 -0.08
C ALA A 121 -19.59 -5.20 -1.48
N THR A 122 -20.28 -5.72 -2.51
CA THR A 122 -20.23 -5.14 -3.87
C THR A 122 -20.89 -3.77 -3.90
N GLY A 123 -22.05 -3.62 -3.26
CA GLY A 123 -22.74 -2.34 -3.09
C GLY A 123 -21.88 -1.31 -2.39
N GLY A 124 -21.22 -1.68 -1.28
CA GLY A 124 -20.27 -0.82 -0.58
C GLY A 124 -19.04 -0.47 -1.42
N GLY A 125 -18.51 -1.41 -2.21
CA GLY A 125 -17.36 -1.17 -3.09
C GLY A 125 -17.65 -0.25 -4.27
N VAL A 126 -18.91 -0.22 -4.74
CA VAL A 126 -19.36 0.50 -5.93
C VAL A 126 -20.05 1.83 -5.61
N LEU A 127 -20.68 1.96 -4.43
CA LEU A 127 -21.37 3.18 -4.00
C LEU A 127 -20.50 4.06 -3.06
N PRO A 128 -20.76 5.38 -3.00
CA PRO A 128 -21.65 6.15 -3.87
C PRO A 128 -21.07 6.34 -5.27
N LEU A 129 -21.88 6.06 -6.29
CA LEU A 129 -21.60 6.36 -7.69
C LEU A 129 -21.70 7.88 -7.89
N ARG A 130 -20.56 8.54 -8.06
CA ARG A 130 -20.52 9.94 -8.51
C ARG A 130 -20.06 9.97 -9.95
N ARG A 131 -20.71 10.77 -10.79
CA ARG A 131 -20.34 10.95 -12.22
C ARG A 131 -18.87 11.35 -12.40
N SER A 132 -18.30 12.02 -11.40
CA SER A 132 -16.91 12.48 -11.37
C SER A 132 -15.90 11.46 -10.84
N ASN A 133 -16.35 10.32 -10.29
CA ASN A 133 -15.49 9.26 -9.77
C ASN A 133 -16.16 7.89 -9.99
N PRO A 134 -16.11 7.36 -11.21
CA PRO A 134 -16.68 6.05 -11.47
C PRO A 134 -15.81 4.96 -10.82
N PRO A 135 -16.39 3.78 -10.52
CA PRO A 135 -15.65 2.67 -9.92
C PRO A 135 -14.50 2.23 -10.84
N ALA A 136 -13.38 1.81 -10.24
CA ALA A 136 -12.22 1.34 -11.00
C ALA A 136 -12.61 0.16 -11.91
N SER A 137 -11.97 0.03 -13.06
CA SER A 137 -12.19 -1.09 -14.00
C SER A 137 -12.03 -2.45 -13.31
N GLY A 138 -11.07 -2.58 -12.39
CA GLY A 138 -10.88 -3.79 -11.59
C GLY A 138 -12.03 -4.06 -10.61
N SER A 139 -12.59 -3.05 -9.94
CA SER A 139 -13.76 -3.24 -9.06
C SER A 139 -15.02 -3.54 -9.84
N LEU A 140 -15.16 -2.99 -11.06
CA LEU A 140 -16.22 -3.33 -12.00
C LEU A 140 -16.11 -4.79 -12.45
N PHE A 141 -14.90 -5.25 -12.80
CA PHE A 141 -14.67 -6.64 -13.17
C PHE A 141 -15.03 -7.60 -12.04
N LEU A 142 -14.58 -7.31 -10.81
CA LEU A 142 -14.90 -8.11 -9.62
C LEU A 142 -16.42 -8.11 -9.32
N ALA A 143 -17.09 -6.96 -9.45
CA ALA A 143 -18.53 -6.85 -9.28
C ALA A 143 -19.29 -7.69 -10.33
N TRP A 144 -18.85 -7.67 -11.60
CA TRP A 144 -19.40 -8.51 -12.66
C TRP A 144 -19.16 -10.00 -12.41
N ALA A 145 -17.96 -10.38 -11.97
CA ALA A 145 -17.65 -11.76 -11.61
C ALA A 145 -18.57 -12.25 -10.47
N ALA A 146 -18.75 -11.44 -9.42
CA ALA A 146 -19.67 -11.73 -8.33
C ALA A 146 -21.13 -11.85 -8.82
N ALA A 147 -21.57 -10.96 -9.70
CA ALA A 147 -22.92 -10.98 -10.28
C ALA A 147 -23.17 -12.22 -11.16
N LEU A 148 -22.18 -12.66 -11.95
CA LEU A 148 -22.28 -13.87 -12.77
C LEU A 148 -22.34 -15.13 -11.92
N LEU A 149 -21.48 -15.24 -10.91
CA LEU A 149 -21.46 -16.37 -9.97
C LEU A 149 -22.77 -16.44 -9.15
N GLY A 150 -23.25 -15.30 -8.68
CA GLY A 150 -24.54 -15.21 -8.00
C GLY A 150 -25.71 -15.54 -8.90
N GLY A 151 -25.68 -15.12 -10.17
CA GLY A 151 -26.70 -15.43 -11.16
C GLY A 151 -26.77 -16.91 -11.50
N ALA A 152 -25.63 -17.57 -11.71
CA ALA A 152 -25.57 -19.01 -11.93
C ALA A 152 -26.11 -19.79 -10.73
N THR A 153 -25.80 -19.34 -9.50
CA THR A 153 -26.31 -19.93 -8.26
C THR A 153 -27.82 -19.76 -8.11
N ALA A 154 -28.35 -18.55 -8.40
CA ALA A 154 -29.77 -18.25 -8.35
C ALA A 154 -30.57 -19.04 -9.41
N ALA A 155 -30.05 -19.13 -10.64
CA ALA A 155 -30.66 -19.88 -11.75
C ALA A 155 -30.68 -21.39 -11.48
N GLY A 156 -29.60 -21.94 -10.91
CA GLY A 156 -29.59 -23.32 -10.46
C GLY A 156 -30.66 -23.57 -9.39
N ALA A 157 -30.72 -22.71 -8.37
CA ALA A 157 -31.66 -22.85 -7.27
C ALA A 157 -33.13 -22.83 -7.71
N THR A 158 -33.49 -21.94 -8.64
CA THR A 158 -34.85 -21.88 -9.22
C THR A 158 -35.17 -23.08 -10.09
N ALA A 159 -34.25 -23.51 -10.95
CA ALA A 159 -34.43 -24.70 -11.78
C ALA A 159 -34.62 -25.99 -10.95
N SER A 160 -34.01 -26.06 -9.76
CA SER A 160 -34.16 -27.18 -8.83
C SER A 160 -35.44 -27.17 -7.97
N GLY A 161 -36.38 -26.25 -8.22
CA GLY A 161 -37.67 -26.22 -7.51
C GLY A 161 -37.63 -25.50 -6.14
N GLY A 162 -36.68 -24.58 -5.91
CA GLY A 162 -36.43 -23.94 -4.62
C GLY A 162 -37.51 -22.98 -4.05
N GLY A 163 -38.74 -22.96 -4.60
CA GLY A 163 -39.87 -22.17 -4.07
C GLY A 163 -39.54 -20.71 -3.76
N ALA A 164 -40.00 -20.21 -2.61
CA ALA A 164 -39.79 -18.82 -2.15
C ALA A 164 -38.31 -18.44 -1.97
N ALA A 165 -37.45 -19.39 -1.63
CA ALA A 165 -36.02 -19.14 -1.47
C ALA A 165 -35.32 -18.93 -2.82
N GLY A 166 -35.75 -19.63 -3.87
CA GLY A 166 -35.32 -19.36 -5.25
C GLY A 166 -35.73 -17.96 -5.73
N ALA A 167 -36.94 -17.51 -5.40
CA ALA A 167 -37.40 -16.15 -5.74
C ALA A 167 -36.58 -15.06 -5.02
N GLY A 168 -36.23 -15.27 -3.75
CA GLY A 168 -35.35 -14.36 -3.00
C GLY A 168 -33.96 -14.24 -3.60
N LEU A 169 -33.38 -15.34 -4.09
CA LEU A 169 -32.08 -15.35 -4.79
C LEU A 169 -32.13 -14.56 -6.11
N VAL A 170 -33.23 -14.69 -6.87
CA VAL A 170 -33.42 -13.92 -8.11
C VAL A 170 -33.53 -12.42 -7.83
N ALA A 171 -34.21 -12.02 -6.75
CA ALA A 171 -34.30 -10.62 -6.35
C ALA A 171 -32.93 -10.03 -5.96
N LEU A 172 -32.13 -10.78 -5.18
CA LEU A 172 -30.76 -10.39 -4.82
C LEU A 172 -29.87 -10.27 -6.05
N TRP A 173 -29.99 -11.19 -7.00
CA TRP A 173 -29.25 -11.14 -8.26
C TRP A 173 -29.66 -9.96 -9.14
N ALA A 174 -30.97 -9.70 -9.30
CA ALA A 174 -31.46 -8.56 -10.06
C ALA A 174 -30.95 -7.24 -9.48
N LEU A 175 -30.87 -7.12 -8.15
CA LEU A 175 -30.32 -5.96 -7.47
C LEU A 175 -28.80 -5.83 -7.70
N ALA A 176 -28.03 -6.93 -7.65
CA ALA A 176 -26.60 -6.93 -7.97
C ALA A 176 -26.35 -6.52 -9.43
N GLY A 177 -27.15 -7.04 -10.37
CA GLY A 177 -27.11 -6.68 -11.78
C GLY A 177 -27.43 -5.20 -12.01
N ALA A 178 -28.46 -4.67 -11.35
CA ALA A 178 -28.80 -3.25 -11.41
C ALA A 178 -27.65 -2.35 -10.90
N LEU A 179 -27.00 -2.72 -9.80
CA LEU A 179 -25.82 -2.00 -9.29
C LEU A 179 -24.64 -2.03 -10.28
N CYS A 180 -24.38 -3.17 -10.91
CA CYS A 180 -23.33 -3.28 -11.94
C CYS A 180 -23.65 -2.43 -13.18
N LEU A 181 -24.91 -2.37 -13.62
CA LEU A 181 -25.35 -1.54 -14.74
C LEU A 181 -25.25 -0.04 -14.40
N LEU A 182 -25.63 0.37 -13.19
CA LEU A 182 -25.45 1.75 -12.73
C LEU A 182 -23.98 2.14 -12.68
N ALA A 183 -23.11 1.23 -12.25
CA ALA A 183 -21.67 1.41 -12.22
C ALA A 183 -21.06 1.55 -13.62
N LEU A 184 -21.50 0.73 -14.57
CA LEU A 184 -21.12 0.83 -15.97
C LEU A 184 -21.63 2.14 -16.59
N GLY A 185 -22.86 2.55 -16.29
CA GLY A 185 -23.42 3.83 -16.72
C GLY A 185 -22.61 5.02 -16.22
N ALA A 186 -22.15 4.99 -14.96
CA ALA A 186 -21.25 6.00 -14.42
C ALA A 186 -19.89 6.01 -15.14
N GLN A 187 -19.32 4.84 -15.44
CA GLN A 187 -18.07 4.71 -16.20
C GLN A 187 -18.21 5.28 -17.63
N LEU A 188 -19.32 4.97 -18.31
CA LEU A 188 -19.61 5.48 -19.65
C LEU A 188 -19.85 6.99 -19.63
N ALA A 189 -20.59 7.51 -18.67
CA ALA A 189 -20.81 8.96 -18.50
C ALA A 189 -19.52 9.72 -18.16
N HIS A 190 -18.55 9.08 -17.51
CA HIS A 190 -17.20 9.62 -17.33
C HIS A 190 -16.39 9.55 -18.63
N SER A 191 -16.54 8.48 -19.42
CA SER A 191 -15.91 8.31 -20.74
C SER A 191 -16.42 9.29 -21.82
N THR A 192 -17.52 9.99 -21.55
CA THR A 192 -18.02 11.12 -22.37
C THR A 192 -17.65 12.50 -21.82
N GLU A 193 -16.94 12.58 -20.69
CA GLU A 193 -16.45 13.86 -20.13
C GLU A 193 -15.52 14.57 -21.15
N PRO A 194 -15.68 15.89 -21.39
CA PRO A 194 -14.89 16.62 -22.37
C PRO A 194 -13.39 16.44 -22.13
N SER A 195 -12.62 16.27 -23.21
CA SER A 195 -11.17 16.05 -23.15
C SER A 195 -10.43 17.15 -22.36
N ALA A 196 -10.91 18.40 -22.41
CA ALA A 196 -10.38 19.52 -21.64
C ALA A 196 -10.54 19.35 -20.12
N ALA A 197 -11.69 18.88 -19.64
CA ALA A 197 -11.93 18.65 -18.21
C ALA A 197 -11.09 17.49 -17.67
N ARG A 198 -10.89 16.44 -18.47
CA ARG A 198 -9.98 15.33 -18.11
C ARG A 198 -8.53 15.76 -18.03
N ARG A 199 -8.07 16.57 -19.00
CA ARG A 199 -6.70 17.13 -18.98
C ARG A 199 -6.50 18.00 -17.76
N ALA A 200 -7.40 18.95 -17.51
CA ALA A 200 -7.34 19.80 -16.32
C ALA A 200 -7.30 18.99 -15.01
N ARG A 201 -8.08 17.90 -14.91
CA ARG A 201 -8.03 17.00 -13.73
C ARG A 201 -6.70 16.26 -13.64
N ALA A 202 -6.18 15.74 -14.76
CA ALA A 202 -4.87 15.08 -14.80
C ALA A 202 -3.74 16.04 -14.39
N ASP A 203 -3.79 17.28 -14.86
CA ASP A 203 -2.83 18.34 -14.55
C ASP A 203 -2.87 18.68 -13.05
N ARG A 204 -4.06 18.78 -12.43
CA ARG A 204 -4.19 18.97 -10.97
C ARG A 204 -3.65 17.80 -10.17
N VAL A 205 -3.94 16.56 -10.58
CA VAL A 205 -3.39 15.37 -9.92
C VAL A 205 -1.87 15.31 -10.08
N ALA A 206 -1.34 15.72 -11.23
CA ALA A 206 0.10 15.81 -11.45
C ALA A 206 0.74 16.89 -10.57
N ALA A 207 0.14 18.08 -10.49
CA ALA A 207 0.58 19.16 -9.60
C ALA A 207 0.59 18.72 -8.13
N TYR A 208 -0.50 18.11 -7.65
CA TYR A 208 -0.58 17.55 -6.30
C TYR A 208 0.56 16.56 -6.00
N ARG A 209 0.87 15.67 -6.94
CA ARG A 209 1.95 14.68 -6.78
C ARG A 209 3.33 15.34 -6.81
N ALA A 210 3.52 16.36 -7.63
CA ALA A 210 4.76 17.14 -7.66
C ALA A 210 4.97 17.89 -6.33
N ASP A 211 3.93 18.50 -5.79
CA ASP A 211 3.99 19.20 -4.50
C ASP A 211 4.30 18.24 -3.35
N LEU A 212 3.64 17.08 -3.31
CA LEU A 212 3.95 16.05 -2.32
C LEU A 212 5.37 15.51 -2.45
N ARG A 213 5.87 15.38 -3.69
CA ARG A 213 7.24 14.96 -3.92
C ARG A 213 8.23 16.00 -3.40
N ALA A 214 8.02 17.28 -3.69
CA ALA A 214 8.87 18.36 -3.18
C ALA A 214 8.88 18.40 -1.64
N GLU A 215 7.71 18.23 -1.00
CA GLU A 215 7.59 18.17 0.46
C GLU A 215 8.27 16.94 1.05
N ALA A 216 8.12 15.78 0.40
CA ALA A 216 8.81 14.56 0.80
C ALA A 216 10.33 14.75 0.67
N ASP A 217 10.82 15.18 -0.49
CA ASP A 217 12.24 15.40 -0.74
C ASP A 217 12.85 16.39 0.28
N ALA A 218 12.13 17.47 0.63
CA ALA A 218 12.54 18.41 1.67
C ALA A 218 12.58 17.78 3.08
N ALA A 219 11.54 17.03 3.46
CA ALA A 219 11.50 16.36 4.76
C ALA A 219 12.60 15.29 4.89
N ILE A 220 12.94 14.63 3.80
CA ILE A 220 14.03 13.64 3.71
C ILE A 220 15.38 14.33 3.92
N ALA A 221 15.63 15.46 3.24
CA ALA A 221 16.83 16.25 3.41
C ALA A 221 16.98 16.77 4.85
N ASP A 222 15.89 17.27 5.45
CA ASP A 222 15.88 17.75 6.83
C ASP A 222 16.19 16.62 7.84
N ALA A 223 15.62 15.43 7.62
CA ALA A 223 15.88 14.28 8.47
C ALA A 223 17.35 13.83 8.38
N ALA A 224 17.93 13.84 7.18
CA ALA A 224 19.35 13.52 6.99
C ALA A 224 20.26 14.54 7.67
N ALA A 225 19.97 15.83 7.52
CA ALA A 225 20.69 16.90 8.21
C ALA A 225 20.58 16.75 9.74
N ALA A 226 19.40 16.38 10.25
CA ALA A 226 19.19 16.14 11.68
C ALA A 226 19.97 14.91 12.18
N VAL A 227 20.06 13.82 11.39
CA VAL A 227 20.86 12.64 11.74
C VAL A 227 22.36 12.97 11.75
N ALA A 228 22.85 13.71 10.75
CA ALA A 228 24.22 14.18 10.71
C ALA A 228 24.54 15.10 11.90
N SER A 229 23.67 16.06 12.20
CA SER A 229 23.82 16.94 13.36
C SER A 229 23.80 16.17 14.69
N ALA A 230 22.95 15.14 14.82
CA ALA A 230 22.92 14.29 15.99
C ALA A 230 24.20 13.47 16.14
N HIS A 231 24.82 13.04 15.04
CA HIS A 231 26.10 12.35 15.04
C HIS A 231 27.24 13.30 15.47
N ASP A 232 27.24 14.52 14.94
CA ASP A 232 28.26 15.53 15.27
C ASP A 232 28.17 15.99 16.72
N ALA A 233 26.98 15.93 17.32
CA ALA A 233 26.76 16.23 18.73
C ALA A 233 27.26 15.13 19.70
N LEU A 234 27.62 13.95 19.21
CA LEU A 234 28.17 12.88 20.04
C LEU A 234 29.53 13.24 20.62
N GLY A 235 29.88 12.62 21.75
CA GLY A 235 31.24 12.66 22.26
C GLY A 235 32.22 11.96 21.30
N GLU A 236 33.49 12.37 21.35
CA GLU A 236 34.54 11.78 20.49
C GLU A 236 34.65 10.26 20.66
N GLN A 237 34.55 9.78 21.90
CA GLN A 237 34.59 8.35 22.20
C GLN A 237 33.41 7.58 21.59
N GLU A 238 32.21 8.16 21.61
CA GLU A 238 31.01 7.54 21.04
C GLU A 238 31.10 7.49 19.51
N ARG A 239 31.60 8.56 18.87
CA ARG A 239 31.88 8.57 17.43
C ARG A 239 32.89 7.51 17.03
N GLN A 240 33.96 7.35 17.80
CA GLN A 240 34.97 6.31 17.56
C GLN A 240 34.39 4.90 17.70
N TRP A 241 33.49 4.68 18.65
CA TRP A 241 32.80 3.39 18.78
C TRP A 241 31.91 3.08 17.57
N LEU A 242 31.08 4.04 17.14
CA LEU A 242 30.23 3.86 15.95
C LEU A 242 31.08 3.62 14.69
N ALA A 243 32.13 4.41 14.49
CA ALA A 243 33.05 4.26 13.37
C ALA A 243 33.77 2.90 13.40
N GLY A 244 34.17 2.43 14.59
CA GLY A 244 34.79 1.13 14.79
C GLY A 244 33.87 -0.04 14.43
N GLU A 245 32.62 -0.03 14.93
CA GLU A 245 31.60 -1.03 14.59
C GLU A 245 31.32 -1.09 13.09
N GLN A 246 31.17 0.09 12.47
CA GLN A 246 30.89 0.18 11.04
C GLN A 246 32.08 -0.27 10.19
N ALA A 247 33.31 0.11 10.56
CA ALA A 247 34.53 -0.29 9.87
C ALA A 247 34.77 -1.80 9.98
N GLU A 248 34.54 -2.40 11.16
CA GLU A 248 34.67 -3.85 11.34
C GLU A 248 33.69 -4.60 10.44
N ALA A 249 32.42 -4.17 10.40
CA ALA A 249 31.41 -4.79 9.55
C ALA A 249 31.71 -4.61 8.05
N HIS A 250 32.13 -3.42 7.62
CA HIS A 250 32.53 -3.19 6.22
C HIS A 250 33.73 -4.05 5.83
N ALA A 251 34.75 -4.18 6.70
CA ALA A 251 35.89 -5.06 6.44
C ALA A 251 35.48 -6.53 6.29
N VAL A 252 34.49 -7.00 7.06
CA VAL A 252 33.91 -8.34 6.86
C VAL A 252 33.25 -8.45 5.49
N LEU A 253 32.41 -7.49 5.10
CA LEU A 253 31.72 -7.51 3.81
C LEU A 253 32.69 -7.44 2.63
N GLU A 254 33.74 -6.63 2.71
CA GLU A 254 34.82 -6.55 1.71
C GLU A 254 35.57 -7.89 1.61
N ARG A 255 36.00 -8.48 2.73
CA ARG A 255 36.67 -9.80 2.75
C ARG A 255 35.80 -10.90 2.14
N ARG A 256 34.48 -10.81 2.31
CA ARG A 256 33.50 -11.74 1.75
C ARG A 256 33.13 -11.43 0.30
N GLY A 257 33.68 -10.36 -0.31
CA GLY A 257 33.40 -9.95 -1.68
C GLY A 257 31.98 -9.43 -1.88
N LEU A 258 31.31 -8.98 -0.81
CA LEU A 258 29.94 -8.45 -0.84
C LEU A 258 29.89 -6.92 -1.00
N LEU A 259 31.02 -6.24 -0.77
CA LEU A 259 31.21 -4.83 -1.07
C LEU A 259 32.52 -4.64 -1.86
N PRO A 260 32.59 -3.64 -2.75
CA PRO A 260 33.84 -3.25 -3.38
C PRO A 260 34.83 -2.72 -2.33
N ALA A 261 36.11 -3.01 -2.52
CA ALA A 261 37.16 -2.53 -1.62
C ALA A 261 37.22 -1.00 -1.63
N GLY A 262 37.21 -0.39 -0.44
CA GLY A 262 37.23 1.07 -0.29
C GLY A 262 35.88 1.73 -0.56
N ALA A 263 34.78 0.98 -0.46
CA ALA A 263 33.43 1.54 -0.56
C ALA A 263 33.25 2.68 0.47
N ALA A 264 32.67 3.79 0.02
CA ALA A 264 32.39 4.92 0.90
C ALA A 264 31.47 4.50 2.05
N VAL A 265 31.87 4.83 3.27
CA VAL A 265 31.14 4.51 4.49
C VAL A 265 30.23 5.70 4.83
N PRO A 266 28.90 5.58 4.70
CA PRO A 266 28.00 6.68 5.06
C PRO A 266 27.99 6.91 6.57
N THR A 267 27.69 8.12 7.02
CA THR A 267 27.50 8.40 8.45
C THR A 267 26.47 7.45 9.05
N PRO A 268 26.73 6.85 10.22
CA PRO A 268 25.77 5.98 10.92
C PRO A 268 24.39 6.63 11.01
N GLY A 269 23.33 5.87 10.72
CA GLY A 269 21.94 6.32 10.74
C GLY A 269 21.43 6.95 9.44
N LEU A 270 22.30 7.35 8.50
CA LEU A 270 21.85 7.95 7.23
C LEU A 270 21.21 6.92 6.29
N VAL A 271 21.66 5.67 6.30
CA VAL A 271 21.04 4.61 5.48
C VAL A 271 19.64 4.29 5.99
N LEU A 272 19.49 4.24 7.32
CA LEU A 272 18.19 4.12 7.98
C LEU A 272 17.25 5.28 7.60
N ALA A 273 17.75 6.52 7.66
CA ALA A 273 16.99 7.70 7.26
C ALA A 273 16.54 7.61 5.81
N ASP A 274 17.45 7.35 4.88
CA ASP A 274 17.17 7.25 3.44
C ASP A 274 16.13 6.15 3.10
N ARG A 275 16.29 4.95 3.68
CA ARG A 275 15.36 3.85 3.41
C ARG A 275 13.99 4.08 4.05
N THR A 276 13.93 4.65 5.25
CA THR A 276 12.67 5.02 5.90
C THR A 276 11.95 6.13 5.13
N ALA A 277 12.70 7.13 4.70
CA ALA A 277 12.27 8.20 3.81
C ALA A 277 11.65 7.68 2.52
N ALA A 278 12.36 6.82 1.79
CA ALA A 278 11.87 6.23 0.55
C ALA A 278 10.61 5.38 0.77
N ALA A 279 10.54 4.62 1.85
CA ALA A 279 9.35 3.84 2.20
C ALA A 279 8.14 4.74 2.54
N LEU A 280 8.37 5.83 3.28
CA LEU A 280 7.34 6.81 3.61
C LEU A 280 6.84 7.54 2.36
N ALA A 281 7.75 7.99 1.48
CA ALA A 281 7.40 8.59 0.19
C ALA A 281 6.54 7.63 -0.66
N ALA A 282 6.95 6.35 -0.74
CA ALA A 282 6.17 5.34 -1.44
C ALA A 282 4.78 5.14 -0.82
N SER A 283 4.67 5.17 0.51
CA SER A 283 3.40 5.02 1.24
C SER A 283 2.40 6.14 0.95
N ILE A 284 2.88 7.34 0.59
CA ILE A 284 2.04 8.48 0.20
C ILE A 284 1.79 8.56 -1.32
N GLY A 285 2.30 7.59 -2.09
CA GLY A 285 2.13 7.52 -3.54
C GLY A 285 3.19 8.25 -4.36
N VAL A 286 4.27 8.73 -3.73
CA VAL A 286 5.45 9.29 -4.40
C VAL A 286 6.42 8.13 -4.67
N ARG A 287 6.47 7.67 -5.92
CA ARG A 287 7.48 6.71 -6.37
C ARG A 287 8.71 7.49 -6.83
N ASP A 288 9.89 6.95 -6.57
CA ASP A 288 11.18 7.52 -6.98
C ASP A 288 11.51 8.88 -6.34
N ALA A 289 11.15 9.07 -5.06
CA ALA A 289 11.68 10.16 -4.26
C ALA A 289 13.21 10.14 -4.24
N ALA A 290 13.83 11.31 -4.03
CA ALA A 290 15.28 11.43 -4.03
C ALA A 290 15.90 10.45 -3.02
N ARG A 291 16.87 9.66 -3.47
CA ARG A 291 17.75 8.91 -2.58
C ARG A 291 18.96 9.77 -2.25
N LEU A 292 19.26 9.87 -0.96
CA LEU A 292 20.39 10.62 -0.43
C LEU A 292 21.70 9.86 -0.62
N LEU A 293 21.63 8.53 -0.69
CA LEU A 293 22.78 7.66 -0.86
C LEU A 293 22.69 6.95 -2.21
N ALA A 294 23.81 6.93 -2.93
CA ALA A 294 23.97 6.08 -4.11
C ALA A 294 23.83 4.61 -3.70
N ASP A 295 23.43 3.76 -4.64
CA ASP A 295 23.36 2.32 -4.38
C ASP A 295 24.78 1.84 -3.99
N PRO A 296 24.99 1.30 -2.78
CA PRO A 296 26.33 0.92 -2.30
C PRO A 296 26.95 -0.24 -3.10
N THR A 297 26.18 -0.84 -4.02
CA THR A 297 26.62 -1.92 -4.92
C THR A 297 26.85 -1.48 -6.37
N ALA A 298 26.59 -0.21 -6.70
CA ALA A 298 26.84 0.36 -8.03
C ALA A 298 28.28 0.85 -8.18
#